data_AF-A0A3N5X8M0-F1
#
_entry.id   AF-A0A3N5X8M0-F1
#
_cell.length_a   1.000
_cell.length_b   1.000
_cell.length_c   1.000
_cell.angle_alpha   90.00
_cell.angle_beta   90.00
_cell.angle_gamma   90.00
#
_symmetry.space_group_name_H-M   'P 1'
#
loop_
_entity.id
_entity.type
_entity.pdbx_description
1 polymer ?
#
loop_
_entity_poly.entity_id
_entity_poly.type
_entity_poly.pdbx_seq_one_letter_code
_entity_poly.pdbx_strand_id
1 'polypeptide(L)'
;MQRKNSRLTIMLLAALLLGPCASLRAAAELASSLVGDWQGATGQAGYTLLLNADGRGSLNGAPIQWRYSGGSLHLKAAKGSFDYRAAFTATTLTLTGNDLQQPLIFKRVEPAAAVAAASRPDKFPIPGNPPLTAEMVEKGVRLFEWLLDARLTEEQYKQFQDSLVRSWKTANSAEMSGTLGVLQFHAELGRKTELERNAMREALLDSYLALMRETPTDVLSAWVLEIYYSSHTPIAQGNPPLTRQVADAYAEVNCFMISEVLGGEAFRADKAFKDQLATALVAEYSNFSPEQQKGYSRLPLAWASIRMTWSGLGESERATYRQQWSPGVQAMLAPQGSGEGAAPTVRQGPSDAKRAALQKFRTQTQIRQMLSNMNQDFIHRHVLSPGWTYTKYSIW
;
A
#
# COMPACT_ATOMS: atom_id res chain seq x y z
N MET A 1 7.95 -25.82 -28.46
CA MET A 1 8.30 -24.44 -28.01
C MET A 1 7.62 -24.14 -26.66
N GLN A 2 7.83 -24.98 -25.63
CA GLN A 2 6.82 -25.14 -24.55
C GLN A 2 7.45 -25.52 -23.18
N ARG A 3 8.41 -24.72 -22.67
CA ARG A 3 9.07 -24.97 -21.36
C ARG A 3 9.41 -23.72 -20.53
N LYS A 4 8.96 -22.51 -20.91
CA LYS A 4 9.25 -21.28 -20.13
C LYS A 4 8.18 -20.97 -19.06
N ASN A 5 6.91 -21.16 -19.36
CA ASN A 5 5.78 -20.73 -18.52
C ASN A 5 5.77 -21.38 -17.12
N SER A 6 6.28 -22.62 -16.99
CA SER A 6 6.34 -23.34 -15.70
C SER A 6 7.26 -22.71 -14.65
N ARG A 7 8.05 -21.67 -14.98
CA ARG A 7 8.96 -21.02 -14.01
C ARG A 7 8.26 -20.00 -13.11
N LEU A 8 7.23 -19.30 -13.58
CA LEU A 8 6.59 -18.22 -12.81
C LEU A 8 5.87 -18.77 -11.55
N THR A 9 5.24 -19.93 -11.69
CA THR A 9 4.49 -20.61 -10.61
C THR A 9 5.38 -21.08 -9.45
N ILE A 10 6.61 -21.52 -9.73
CA ILE A 10 7.45 -22.25 -8.77
C ILE A 10 8.06 -21.32 -7.71
N MET A 11 8.30 -20.04 -8.02
CA MET A 11 8.95 -19.12 -7.08
C MET A 11 8.05 -18.60 -5.95
N LEU A 12 6.72 -18.77 -6.04
CA LEU A 12 5.77 -18.28 -5.03
C LEU A 12 5.47 -19.31 -3.92
N LEU A 13 6.21 -20.43 -3.88
CA LEU A 13 5.81 -21.70 -3.25
C LEU A 13 6.67 -22.10 -2.03
N ALA A 14 7.80 -21.45 -1.77
CA ALA A 14 8.82 -21.95 -0.85
C ALA A 14 8.51 -21.81 0.67
N ALA A 15 7.26 -21.57 1.08
CA ALA A 15 6.92 -21.13 2.44
C ALA A 15 5.77 -21.91 3.13
N LEU A 16 6.18 -22.92 3.93
CA LEU A 16 5.66 -23.26 5.28
C LEU A 16 4.39 -24.14 5.47
N LEU A 17 4.04 -24.38 6.74
CA LEU A 17 2.94 -25.17 7.37
C LEU A 17 2.76 -24.64 8.83
N LEU A 18 1.64 -24.63 9.56
CA LEU A 18 0.22 -25.04 9.42
C LEU A 18 -0.63 -24.36 10.55
N GLY A 19 -1.91 -24.74 10.81
CA GLY A 19 -2.58 -24.66 12.14
C GLY A 19 -3.70 -23.61 12.40
N PRO A 20 -4.97 -24.00 12.68
CA PRO A 20 -6.14 -23.09 12.84
C PRO A 20 -6.96 -23.21 14.17
N CYS A 21 -7.90 -22.27 14.44
CA CYS A 21 -9.12 -22.46 15.25
C CYS A 21 -10.19 -21.34 15.04
N ALA A 22 -11.42 -21.50 15.57
CA ALA A 22 -12.62 -20.62 15.41
C ALA A 22 -13.02 -19.92 16.73
N SER A 23 -13.70 -18.76 16.87
CA SER A 23 -14.52 -17.85 16.01
C SER A 23 -16.07 -18.02 16.05
N LEU A 24 -16.80 -17.01 16.57
CA LEU A 24 -18.28 -16.95 16.67
C LEU A 24 -18.78 -15.48 16.72
N ARG A 25 -19.94 -15.13 16.10
CA ARG A 25 -20.55 -13.77 16.14
C ARG A 25 -22.01 -13.77 15.65
N ALA A 26 -22.97 -13.25 16.42
CA ALA A 26 -24.36 -12.98 15.97
C ALA A 26 -25.05 -11.93 16.88
N ALA A 27 -25.06 -10.65 16.47
CA ALA A 27 -25.73 -9.54 17.20
C ALA A 27 -25.75 -8.18 16.45
N ALA A 28 -24.96 -8.00 15.38
CA ALA A 28 -24.74 -6.68 14.75
C ALA A 28 -25.68 -6.36 13.56
N GLU A 29 -26.57 -7.29 13.22
CA GLU A 29 -27.01 -7.55 11.85
C GLU A 29 -28.02 -6.55 11.27
N LEU A 30 -28.80 -5.88 12.14
CA LEU A 30 -29.76 -4.85 11.72
C LEU A 30 -29.11 -3.49 11.52
N ALA A 31 -28.15 -3.10 12.37
CA ALA A 31 -27.43 -1.83 12.20
C ALA A 31 -26.48 -1.84 10.98
N SER A 32 -25.91 -3.01 10.65
CA SER A 32 -25.07 -3.18 9.45
C SER A 32 -25.81 -3.03 8.11
N SER A 33 -27.15 -3.04 8.10
CA SER A 33 -27.93 -3.01 6.86
C SER A 33 -27.98 -1.64 6.16
N LEU A 34 -27.99 -0.54 6.91
CA LEU A 34 -28.00 0.83 6.37
C LEU A 34 -26.59 1.40 6.13
N VAL A 35 -25.60 0.82 6.81
CA VAL A 35 -24.17 1.17 6.66
C VAL A 35 -23.68 0.88 5.24
N GLY A 36 -22.82 1.74 4.72
CA GLY A 36 -22.16 1.60 3.42
C GLY A 36 -22.26 2.84 2.53
N ASP A 37 -21.90 2.64 1.27
CA ASP A 37 -21.81 3.66 0.24
C ASP A 37 -23.06 3.65 -0.63
N TRP A 38 -23.56 4.84 -0.98
CA TRP A 38 -24.84 5.04 -1.66
C TRP A 38 -24.69 6.11 -2.75
N GLN A 39 -25.25 5.85 -3.94
CA GLN A 39 -25.30 6.79 -5.06
C GLN A 39 -26.73 7.00 -5.55
N GLY A 40 -27.17 8.26 -5.60
CA GLY A 40 -28.49 8.67 -6.06
C GLY A 40 -28.40 9.74 -7.14
N ALA A 41 -29.53 10.02 -7.81
CA ALA A 41 -29.62 11.12 -8.77
C ALA A 41 -31.02 11.73 -8.76
N THR A 42 -31.10 13.06 -8.86
CA THR A 42 -32.33 13.81 -9.06
C THR A 42 -32.09 14.91 -10.09
N GLY A 43 -32.85 14.87 -11.19
CA GLY A 43 -32.57 15.71 -12.37
C GLY A 43 -31.19 15.38 -12.96
N GLN A 44 -30.35 16.41 -13.13
CA GLN A 44 -28.97 16.28 -13.61
C GLN A 44 -27.92 16.19 -12.49
N ALA A 45 -28.32 16.28 -11.21
CA ALA A 45 -27.40 16.22 -10.08
C ALA A 45 -27.24 14.78 -9.57
N GLY A 46 -26.00 14.28 -9.54
CA GLY A 46 -25.62 13.06 -8.82
C GLY A 46 -25.32 13.35 -7.36
N TYR A 47 -25.67 12.41 -6.48
CA TYR A 47 -25.48 12.49 -5.04
C TYR A 47 -24.71 11.27 -4.53
N THR A 48 -23.76 11.49 -3.63
CA THR A 48 -23.04 10.42 -2.91
C THR A 48 -23.33 10.52 -1.42
N LEU A 49 -23.60 9.38 -0.77
CA LEU A 49 -23.89 9.30 0.65
C LEU A 49 -23.13 8.10 1.25
N LEU A 50 -22.24 8.36 2.19
CA LEU A 50 -21.49 7.37 2.96
C LEU A 50 -22.03 7.34 4.38
N LEU A 51 -22.43 6.17 4.86
CA LEU A 51 -22.92 5.94 6.23
C LEU A 51 -22.05 4.90 6.94
N ASN A 52 -21.18 5.33 7.87
CA ASN A 52 -20.32 4.43 8.63
C ASN A 52 -21.01 3.92 9.91
N ALA A 53 -20.66 2.71 10.35
CA ALA A 53 -21.27 2.04 11.52
C ALA A 53 -21.07 2.75 12.88
N ASP A 54 -20.23 3.79 12.93
CA ASP A 54 -19.97 4.60 14.12
C ASP A 54 -20.84 5.87 14.21
N GLY A 55 -21.82 6.03 13.31
CA GLY A 55 -22.68 7.22 13.25
C GLY A 55 -22.03 8.43 12.58
N ARG A 56 -20.90 8.26 11.86
CA ARG A 56 -20.30 9.29 11.00
C ARG A 56 -20.49 8.96 9.52
N GLY A 57 -20.32 9.93 8.64
CA GLY A 57 -20.53 9.75 7.21
C GLY A 57 -20.08 10.94 6.38
N SER A 58 -20.45 10.93 5.10
CA SER A 58 -20.41 12.12 4.25
C SER A 58 -21.59 12.17 3.29
N LEU A 59 -22.01 13.38 2.90
CA LEU A 59 -23.00 13.65 1.85
C LEU A 59 -22.36 14.60 0.83
N ASN A 60 -22.26 14.17 -0.42
CA ASN A 60 -21.54 14.85 -1.50
C ASN A 60 -20.11 15.25 -1.08
N GLY A 61 -19.43 14.37 -0.33
CA GLY A 61 -18.10 14.59 0.24
C GLY A 61 -18.04 15.46 1.51
N ALA A 62 -19.10 16.21 1.85
CA ALA A 62 -19.14 17.00 3.08
C ALA A 62 -19.40 16.09 4.31
N PRO A 63 -18.66 16.22 5.42
CA PRO A 63 -18.79 15.33 6.57
C PRO A 63 -20.12 15.51 7.32
N ILE A 64 -20.71 14.41 7.75
CA ILE A 64 -21.96 14.37 8.54
C ILE A 64 -21.85 13.43 9.74
N GLN A 65 -22.67 13.68 10.75
CA GLN A 65 -23.08 12.70 11.76
C GLN A 65 -24.48 12.17 11.38
N TRP A 66 -24.79 10.91 11.70
CA TRP A 66 -26.09 10.31 11.40
C TRP A 66 -26.58 9.37 12.51
N ARG A 67 -27.90 9.19 12.58
CA ARG A 67 -28.57 8.18 13.39
C ARG A 67 -29.85 7.71 12.71
N TYR A 68 -30.09 6.40 12.68
CA TYR A 68 -31.38 5.85 12.24
C TYR A 68 -32.17 5.33 13.45
N SER A 69 -33.45 5.71 13.53
CA SER A 69 -34.38 5.26 14.58
C SER A 69 -35.83 5.43 14.14
N GLY A 70 -36.66 4.40 14.35
CA GLY A 70 -38.13 4.49 14.15
C GLY A 70 -38.60 4.76 12.72
N GLY A 71 -37.78 4.44 11.70
CA GLY A 71 -38.07 4.79 10.30
C GLY A 71 -37.57 6.18 9.87
N SER A 72 -36.88 6.90 10.76
CA SER A 72 -36.27 8.20 10.48
C SER A 72 -34.74 8.11 10.45
N LEU A 73 -34.13 8.67 9.42
CA LEU A 73 -32.70 8.93 9.31
C LEU A 73 -32.45 10.41 9.64
N HIS A 74 -31.88 10.63 10.82
CA HIS A 74 -31.44 11.93 11.32
C HIS A 74 -30.03 12.20 10.82
N LEU A 75 -29.81 13.28 10.05
CA LEU A 75 -28.51 13.70 9.54
C LEU A 75 -28.12 15.06 10.13
N LYS A 76 -26.86 15.23 10.52
CA LYS A 76 -26.32 16.50 11.02
C LYS A 76 -25.04 16.86 10.27
N ALA A 77 -25.10 17.97 9.53
CA ALA A 77 -24.01 18.53 8.74
C ALA A 77 -23.57 19.88 9.32
N ALA A 78 -22.47 20.44 8.79
CA ALA A 78 -21.99 21.77 9.19
C ALA A 78 -22.98 22.92 8.95
N LYS A 79 -23.99 22.73 8.08
CA LYS A 79 -25.03 23.72 7.76
C LYS A 79 -26.35 23.55 8.53
N GLY A 80 -26.51 22.48 9.33
CA GLY A 80 -27.75 22.20 10.04
C GLY A 80 -28.04 20.71 10.25
N SER A 81 -29.17 20.41 10.86
CA SER A 81 -29.72 19.05 11.00
C SER A 81 -30.92 18.86 10.06
N PHE A 82 -31.09 17.64 9.56
CA PHE A 82 -32.12 17.26 8.60
C PHE A 82 -32.69 15.89 8.98
N ASP A 83 -34.01 15.77 9.06
CA ASP A 83 -34.69 14.54 9.45
C ASP A 83 -35.53 14.00 8.28
N TYR A 84 -35.12 12.85 7.74
CA TYR A 84 -35.80 12.20 6.62
C TYR A 84 -36.47 10.90 7.06
N ARG A 85 -37.69 10.65 6.61
CA ARG A 85 -38.26 9.29 6.67
C ARG A 85 -37.52 8.43 5.64
N ALA A 86 -36.89 7.37 6.11
CA ALA A 86 -36.03 6.49 5.32
C ALA A 86 -36.60 5.07 5.26
N ALA A 87 -36.73 4.55 4.04
CA ALA A 87 -37.02 3.15 3.78
C ALA A 87 -35.87 2.56 2.95
N PHE A 88 -35.39 1.37 3.30
CA PHE A 88 -34.24 0.77 2.62
C PHE A 88 -34.38 -0.75 2.44
N THR A 89 -33.55 -1.28 1.55
CA THR A 89 -33.41 -2.70 1.25
C THR A 89 -31.92 -3.07 1.26
N ALA A 90 -31.57 -4.29 0.80
CA ALA A 90 -30.17 -4.64 0.56
C ALA A 90 -29.49 -3.67 -0.44
N THR A 91 -30.18 -3.19 -1.48
CA THR A 91 -29.55 -2.45 -2.60
C THR A 91 -30.12 -1.05 -2.86
N THR A 92 -31.15 -0.61 -2.13
CA THR A 92 -31.77 0.71 -2.28
C THR A 92 -32.02 1.42 -0.94
N LEU A 93 -31.90 2.75 -0.95
CA LEU A 93 -32.24 3.64 0.16
C LEU A 93 -33.08 4.80 -0.39
N THR A 94 -34.31 4.94 0.10
CA THR A 94 -35.26 5.98 -0.31
C THR A 94 -35.48 6.93 0.86
N LEU A 95 -35.13 8.21 0.67
CA LEU A 95 -35.36 9.29 1.64
C LEU A 95 -36.57 10.14 1.22
N THR A 96 -37.38 10.53 2.20
CA THR A 96 -38.62 11.31 2.00
C THR A 96 -38.87 12.30 3.13
N GLY A 97 -39.58 13.39 2.83
CA GLY A 97 -40.00 14.40 3.82
C GLY A 97 -39.07 15.62 3.89
N ASN A 98 -39.28 16.43 4.94
CA ASN A 98 -38.66 17.74 5.13
C ASN A 98 -38.82 18.67 3.91
N ASP A 99 -37.74 18.95 3.21
CA ASP A 99 -37.59 19.88 2.09
C ASP A 99 -37.57 19.20 0.71
N LEU A 100 -37.64 17.86 0.67
CA LEU A 100 -37.59 17.08 -0.57
C LEU A 100 -38.93 17.13 -1.33
N GLN A 101 -38.96 17.86 -2.45
CA GLN A 101 -40.13 17.89 -3.36
C GLN A 101 -40.41 16.54 -4.05
N GLN A 102 -39.41 15.65 -4.13
CA GLN A 102 -39.54 14.29 -4.64
C GLN A 102 -38.68 13.33 -3.80
N PRO A 103 -39.03 12.04 -3.67
CA PRO A 103 -38.21 11.06 -2.96
C PRO A 103 -36.80 10.97 -3.54
N LEU A 104 -35.78 11.06 -2.68
CA LEU A 104 -34.39 10.87 -3.10
C LEU A 104 -34.03 9.39 -2.99
N ILE A 105 -33.87 8.73 -4.14
CA ILE A 105 -33.56 7.30 -4.23
C ILE A 105 -32.07 7.12 -4.51
N PHE A 106 -31.38 6.47 -3.58
CA PHE A 106 -30.03 5.97 -3.77
C PHE A 106 -30.07 4.47 -4.08
N LYS A 107 -29.18 4.03 -4.98
CA LYS A 107 -28.72 2.64 -5.08
C LYS A 107 -27.50 2.48 -4.19
N ARG A 108 -27.30 1.30 -3.59
CA ARG A 108 -26.04 1.01 -2.90
C ARG A 108 -24.93 0.95 -3.95
N VAL A 109 -23.81 1.59 -3.66
CA VAL A 109 -22.53 1.22 -4.27
C VAL A 109 -22.09 -0.03 -3.51
N GLU A 110 -22.37 -1.19 -4.08
CA GLU A 110 -21.92 -2.47 -3.51
C GLU A 110 -20.41 -2.39 -3.21
N PRO A 111 -19.96 -2.71 -1.97
CA PRO A 111 -18.53 -2.88 -1.73
C PRO A 111 -18.00 -3.95 -2.69
N ALA A 112 -16.79 -3.79 -3.23
CA ALA A 112 -16.22 -4.74 -4.20
C ALA A 112 -16.25 -6.21 -3.72
N ALA A 113 -16.17 -6.42 -2.39
CA ALA A 113 -16.29 -7.74 -1.76
C ALA A 113 -17.69 -8.38 -1.84
N ALA A 114 -18.76 -7.60 -2.01
CA ALA A 114 -20.13 -8.09 -2.14
C ALA A 114 -20.47 -8.48 -3.59
N VAL A 115 -20.05 -7.70 -4.58
CA VAL A 115 -20.18 -8.09 -6.00
C VAL A 115 -19.37 -9.35 -6.31
N ALA A 116 -18.19 -9.50 -5.69
CA ALA A 116 -17.39 -10.74 -5.74
C ALA A 116 -18.09 -12.00 -5.16
N ALA A 117 -19.17 -11.82 -4.38
CA ALA A 117 -20.04 -12.93 -3.97
C ALA A 117 -21.16 -13.21 -4.98
N ALA A 118 -21.74 -12.17 -5.60
CA ALA A 118 -22.82 -12.28 -6.58
C ALA A 118 -22.36 -12.85 -7.93
N SER A 119 -21.14 -12.52 -8.38
CA SER A 119 -20.65 -12.81 -9.74
C SER A 119 -20.06 -14.22 -9.94
N ARG A 120 -20.40 -15.22 -9.12
CA ARG A 120 -19.79 -16.57 -9.15
C ARG A 120 -20.48 -17.51 -10.16
N PRO A 121 -19.90 -17.83 -11.34
CA PRO A 121 -20.55 -18.67 -12.35
C PRO A 121 -20.17 -20.16 -12.19
N ASP A 122 -19.05 -20.43 -11.52
CA ASP A 122 -18.59 -21.77 -11.17
C ASP A 122 -19.15 -22.19 -9.80
N LYS A 123 -19.82 -23.34 -9.75
CA LYS A 123 -20.37 -23.93 -8.53
C LYS A 123 -19.25 -24.57 -7.71
N PHE A 124 -18.58 -23.77 -6.89
CA PHE A 124 -17.61 -24.27 -5.91
C PHE A 124 -18.23 -25.33 -4.96
N PRO A 125 -17.45 -26.31 -4.48
CA PRO A 125 -16.01 -26.50 -4.73
C PRO A 125 -15.70 -27.09 -6.12
N ILE A 126 -14.55 -26.73 -6.69
CA ILE A 126 -14.03 -27.41 -7.89
C ILE A 126 -13.34 -28.72 -7.45
N PRO A 127 -13.64 -29.87 -8.08
CA PRO A 127 -12.96 -31.13 -7.80
C PRO A 127 -11.44 -31.04 -7.90
N GLY A 128 -10.75 -31.75 -7.02
CA GLY A 128 -9.30 -31.79 -6.89
C GLY A 128 -8.90 -32.36 -5.52
N ASN A 129 -7.60 -32.48 -5.26
CA ASN A 129 -7.09 -32.87 -3.94
C ASN A 129 -5.98 -31.90 -3.48
N PRO A 130 -6.24 -31.00 -2.51
CA PRO A 130 -7.56 -30.66 -1.97
C PRO A 130 -8.46 -30.02 -3.05
N PRO A 131 -9.80 -30.01 -2.89
CA PRO A 131 -10.70 -29.32 -3.80
C PRO A 131 -10.56 -27.80 -3.64
N LEU A 132 -10.68 -27.04 -4.74
CA LEU A 132 -10.63 -25.57 -4.68
C LEU A 132 -11.94 -25.03 -4.11
N THR A 133 -11.88 -24.30 -3.01
CA THR A 133 -13.04 -23.62 -2.41
C THR A 133 -13.08 -22.14 -2.79
N ALA A 134 -14.24 -21.50 -2.67
CA ALA A 134 -14.35 -20.05 -2.86
C ALA A 134 -13.49 -19.27 -1.85
N GLU A 135 -13.37 -19.76 -0.61
CA GLU A 135 -12.52 -19.18 0.44
C GLU A 135 -11.03 -19.17 0.06
N MET A 136 -10.56 -20.22 -0.64
CA MET A 136 -9.20 -20.28 -1.19
C MET A 136 -8.98 -19.18 -2.24
N VAL A 137 -9.89 -19.03 -3.20
CA VAL A 137 -9.80 -17.96 -4.21
C VAL A 137 -9.78 -16.57 -3.53
N GLU A 138 -10.69 -16.35 -2.57
CA GLU A 138 -10.83 -15.09 -1.84
C GLU A 138 -9.62 -14.74 -0.95
N LYS A 139 -8.97 -15.74 -0.35
CA LYS A 139 -7.69 -15.56 0.37
C LYS A 139 -6.52 -15.29 -0.58
N GLY A 140 -6.47 -15.96 -1.74
CA GLY A 140 -5.48 -15.70 -2.78
C GLY A 140 -5.56 -14.26 -3.29
N VAL A 141 -6.76 -13.80 -3.62
CA VAL A 141 -7.03 -12.40 -4.01
C VAL A 141 -6.59 -11.43 -2.91
N ARG A 142 -6.98 -11.66 -1.64
CA ARG A 142 -6.58 -10.78 -0.53
C ARG A 142 -5.07 -10.66 -0.36
N LEU A 143 -4.31 -11.75 -0.53
CA LEU A 143 -2.85 -11.67 -0.49
C LEU A 143 -2.31 -10.86 -1.67
N PHE A 144 -2.88 -11.05 -2.87
CA PHE A 144 -2.44 -10.38 -4.08
C PHE A 144 -2.70 -8.86 -4.05
N GLU A 145 -3.90 -8.45 -3.60
CA GLU A 145 -4.24 -7.05 -3.33
C GLU A 145 -3.32 -6.43 -2.26
N TRP A 146 -3.07 -7.16 -1.16
CA TRP A 146 -2.16 -6.72 -0.10
C TRP A 146 -0.72 -6.56 -0.60
N LEU A 147 -0.25 -7.47 -1.46
CA LEU A 147 1.12 -7.46 -1.99
C LEU A 147 1.33 -6.26 -2.91
N LEU A 148 0.41 -6.04 -3.86
CA LEU A 148 0.52 -4.96 -4.85
C LEU A 148 0.07 -3.59 -4.33
N ASP A 149 -0.47 -3.51 -3.12
CA ASP A 149 -1.12 -2.33 -2.53
C ASP A 149 -2.18 -1.71 -3.47
N ALA A 150 -2.97 -2.61 -4.08
CA ALA A 150 -3.91 -2.31 -5.16
C ALA A 150 -5.21 -3.11 -4.97
N ARG A 151 -6.35 -2.57 -5.40
CA ARG A 151 -7.61 -3.32 -5.47
C ARG A 151 -7.79 -3.90 -6.87
N LEU A 152 -8.25 -5.15 -6.95
CA LEU A 152 -8.62 -5.75 -8.23
C LEU A 152 -10.00 -5.21 -8.67
N THR A 153 -10.12 -4.89 -9.95
CA THR A 153 -11.45 -4.70 -10.57
C THR A 153 -12.20 -6.04 -10.62
N GLU A 154 -13.51 -6.01 -10.82
CA GLU A 154 -14.31 -7.24 -10.99
C GLU A 154 -13.79 -8.14 -12.13
N GLU A 155 -13.30 -7.52 -13.21
CA GLU A 155 -12.69 -8.26 -14.32
C GLU A 155 -11.35 -8.90 -13.91
N GLN A 156 -10.47 -8.17 -13.23
CA GLN A 156 -9.19 -8.70 -12.74
C GLN A 156 -9.39 -9.80 -11.68
N TYR A 157 -10.37 -9.62 -10.77
CA TYR A 157 -10.81 -10.65 -9.83
C TYR A 157 -11.25 -11.91 -10.58
N LYS A 158 -12.09 -11.76 -11.62
CA LYS A 158 -12.56 -12.88 -12.42
C LYS A 158 -11.44 -13.55 -13.21
N GLN A 159 -10.51 -12.79 -13.81
CA GLN A 159 -9.34 -13.33 -14.51
C GLN A 159 -8.44 -14.13 -13.56
N PHE A 160 -8.24 -13.65 -12.32
CA PHE A 160 -7.53 -14.37 -11.27
C PHE A 160 -8.26 -15.65 -10.86
N GLN A 161 -9.58 -15.59 -10.58
CA GLN A 161 -10.40 -16.77 -10.26
C GLN A 161 -10.36 -17.81 -11.39
N ASP A 162 -10.59 -17.40 -12.63
CA ASP A 162 -10.62 -18.28 -13.80
C ASP A 162 -9.25 -18.95 -14.03
N SER A 163 -8.14 -18.31 -13.63
CA SER A 163 -6.81 -18.94 -13.64
C SER A 163 -6.71 -20.09 -12.64
N LEU A 164 -7.08 -19.89 -11.37
CA LEU A 164 -7.06 -20.93 -10.33
C LEU A 164 -8.02 -22.08 -10.65
N VAL A 165 -9.22 -21.74 -11.12
CA VAL A 165 -10.21 -22.72 -11.55
C VAL A 165 -9.70 -23.56 -12.74
N ARG A 166 -8.94 -22.96 -13.67
CA ARG A 166 -8.28 -23.68 -14.76
C ARG A 166 -7.23 -24.65 -14.23
N SER A 167 -6.33 -24.20 -13.35
CA SER A 167 -5.28 -25.04 -12.74
C SER A 167 -5.83 -26.27 -12.03
N TRP A 168 -6.96 -26.14 -11.33
CA TRP A 168 -7.67 -27.26 -10.72
C TRP A 168 -8.36 -28.17 -11.76
N LYS A 169 -9.08 -27.60 -12.73
CA LYS A 169 -9.75 -28.37 -13.80
C LYS A 169 -8.76 -29.15 -14.69
N THR A 170 -7.49 -28.73 -14.78
CA THR A 170 -6.41 -29.45 -15.49
C THR A 170 -5.51 -30.29 -14.58
N ALA A 171 -5.79 -30.35 -13.27
CA ALA A 171 -4.97 -31.03 -12.25
C ALA A 171 -3.48 -30.64 -12.29
N ASN A 172 -3.19 -29.36 -12.55
CA ASN A 172 -1.81 -28.85 -12.65
C ASN A 172 -1.18 -28.74 -11.25
N SER A 173 -0.54 -29.82 -10.81
CA SER A 173 0.02 -29.98 -9.46
C SER A 173 0.99 -28.86 -9.05
N ALA A 174 1.74 -28.29 -9.99
CA ALA A 174 2.63 -27.17 -9.71
C ALA A 174 1.86 -25.88 -9.36
N GLU A 175 0.75 -25.59 -10.05
CA GLU A 175 -0.10 -24.42 -9.79
C GLU A 175 -1.02 -24.63 -8.58
N MET A 176 -1.48 -25.86 -8.36
CA MET A 176 -2.22 -26.24 -7.15
C MET A 176 -1.33 -26.06 -5.90
N SER A 177 -0.12 -26.61 -5.90
CA SER A 177 0.86 -26.41 -4.83
C SER A 177 1.29 -24.94 -4.69
N GLY A 178 1.45 -24.21 -5.81
CA GLY A 178 1.65 -22.76 -5.85
C GLY A 178 0.62 -22.00 -5.02
N THR A 179 -0.65 -22.29 -5.30
CA THR A 179 -1.79 -21.69 -4.60
C THR A 179 -1.85 -22.08 -3.13
N LEU A 180 -1.50 -23.32 -2.77
CA LEU A 180 -1.47 -23.78 -1.38
C LEU A 180 -0.37 -23.07 -0.56
N GLY A 181 0.82 -22.86 -1.12
CA GLY A 181 1.89 -22.06 -0.49
C GLY A 181 1.48 -20.59 -0.27
N VAL A 182 0.76 -20.00 -1.24
CA VAL A 182 0.16 -18.66 -1.12
C VAL A 182 -0.82 -18.57 0.06
N LEU A 183 -1.72 -19.55 0.18
CA LEU A 183 -2.74 -19.61 1.23
C LEU A 183 -2.16 -19.82 2.62
N GLN A 184 -1.12 -20.65 2.70
CA GLN A 184 -0.32 -20.88 3.88
C GLN A 184 0.34 -19.58 4.36
N PHE A 185 1.08 -18.90 3.48
CA PHE A 185 1.78 -17.67 3.80
C PHE A 185 0.84 -16.55 4.28
N HIS A 186 -0.37 -16.44 3.69
CA HIS A 186 -1.42 -15.53 4.19
C HIS A 186 -1.80 -15.82 5.66
N ALA A 187 -1.86 -17.09 6.09
CA ALA A 187 -2.16 -17.44 7.47
C ALA A 187 -1.04 -17.03 8.45
N GLU A 188 0.21 -16.96 7.97
CA GLU A 188 1.38 -16.58 8.77
C GLU A 188 1.55 -15.06 8.89
N LEU A 189 1.23 -14.29 7.84
CA LEU A 189 1.11 -12.83 7.95
C LEU A 189 0.10 -12.39 9.02
N GLY A 190 -0.94 -13.21 9.27
CA GLY A 190 -1.88 -13.03 10.37
C GLY A 190 -1.24 -13.15 11.77
N ARG A 191 -0.07 -13.78 11.89
CA ARG A 191 0.70 -13.93 13.14
C ARG A 191 1.80 -12.86 13.31
N LYS A 192 1.98 -11.98 12.32
CA LYS A 192 3.00 -10.92 12.31
C LYS A 192 2.47 -9.59 12.84
N THR A 193 3.38 -8.74 13.33
CA THR A 193 3.08 -7.33 13.59
C THR A 193 2.84 -6.54 12.30
N GLU A 194 2.30 -5.33 12.40
CA GLU A 194 2.10 -4.47 11.22
C GLU A 194 3.42 -4.04 10.57
N LEU A 195 4.44 -3.74 11.39
CA LEU A 195 5.78 -3.39 10.90
C LEU A 195 6.45 -4.55 10.17
N GLU A 196 6.38 -5.76 10.72
CA GLU A 196 6.86 -6.97 10.04
C GLU A 196 6.10 -7.23 8.74
N ARG A 197 4.76 -7.14 8.75
CA ARG A 197 3.96 -7.27 7.51
C ARG A 197 4.40 -6.25 6.46
N ASN A 198 4.56 -4.99 6.82
CA ASN A 198 4.99 -3.96 5.86
C ASN A 198 6.39 -4.26 5.31
N ALA A 199 7.36 -4.66 6.15
CA ALA A 199 8.70 -5.00 5.68
C ALA A 199 8.70 -6.24 4.76
N MET A 200 7.92 -7.26 5.10
CA MET A 200 7.72 -8.46 4.27
C MET A 200 7.03 -8.13 2.94
N ARG A 201 6.05 -7.21 2.93
CA ARG A 201 5.40 -6.73 1.70
C ARG A 201 6.41 -6.11 0.74
N GLU A 202 7.15 -5.09 1.17
CA GLU A 202 8.06 -4.37 0.28
C GLU A 202 9.20 -5.28 -0.22
N ALA A 203 9.64 -6.26 0.57
CA ALA A 203 10.65 -7.24 0.18
C ALA A 203 10.15 -8.21 -0.91
N LEU A 204 8.92 -8.70 -0.77
CA LEU A 204 8.25 -9.49 -1.81
C LEU A 204 7.96 -8.64 -3.05
N LEU A 205 7.58 -7.37 -2.88
CA LEU A 205 7.19 -6.47 -3.96
C LEU A 205 8.38 -6.06 -4.84
N ASP A 206 9.55 -5.72 -4.28
CA ASP A 206 10.78 -5.48 -5.07
C ASP A 206 11.14 -6.72 -5.90
N SER A 207 11.11 -7.91 -5.26
CA SER A 207 11.42 -9.19 -5.89
C SER A 207 10.44 -9.56 -7.00
N TYR A 208 9.13 -9.40 -6.75
CA TYR A 208 8.07 -9.77 -7.67
C TYR A 208 7.99 -8.82 -8.87
N LEU A 209 8.04 -7.50 -8.63
CA LEU A 209 8.06 -6.52 -9.72
C LEU A 209 9.36 -6.56 -10.52
N ALA A 210 10.50 -6.95 -9.92
CA ALA A 210 11.71 -7.24 -10.69
C ALA A 210 11.49 -8.40 -11.67
N LEU A 211 10.95 -9.53 -11.19
CA LEU A 211 10.64 -10.69 -12.04
C LEU A 211 9.66 -10.35 -13.17
N MET A 212 8.58 -9.60 -12.91
CA MET A 212 7.63 -9.22 -13.97
C MET A 212 8.28 -8.29 -15.02
N ARG A 213 9.25 -7.46 -14.63
CA ARG A 213 10.00 -6.56 -15.53
C ARG A 213 11.07 -7.29 -16.36
N GLU A 214 11.43 -8.53 -16.05
CA GLU A 214 12.30 -9.36 -16.89
C GLU A 214 11.55 -9.91 -18.13
N THR A 215 10.23 -10.07 -18.05
CA THR A 215 9.39 -10.58 -19.14
C THR A 215 8.15 -9.71 -19.40
N PRO A 216 8.28 -8.39 -19.65
CA PRO A 216 7.14 -7.46 -19.71
C PRO A 216 6.19 -7.69 -20.90
N THR A 217 6.54 -8.57 -21.84
CA THR A 217 5.70 -9.01 -22.97
C THR A 217 4.99 -10.35 -22.72
N ASP A 218 5.23 -11.01 -21.59
CA ASP A 218 4.39 -12.11 -21.11
C ASP A 218 3.05 -11.55 -20.60
N VAL A 219 1.95 -12.24 -20.89
CA VAL A 219 0.59 -11.75 -20.63
C VAL A 219 0.33 -11.57 -19.13
N LEU A 220 0.85 -12.48 -18.28
CA LEU A 220 0.70 -12.37 -16.83
C LEU A 220 1.63 -11.29 -16.29
N SER A 221 2.88 -11.22 -16.75
CA SER A 221 3.80 -10.15 -16.37
C SER A 221 3.29 -8.75 -16.70
N ALA A 222 2.70 -8.55 -17.87
CA ALA A 222 2.08 -7.28 -18.27
C ALA A 222 0.89 -6.93 -17.37
N TRP A 223 -0.02 -7.87 -17.13
CA TRP A 223 -1.21 -7.71 -16.28
C TRP A 223 -0.86 -7.34 -14.83
N VAL A 224 0.15 -7.98 -14.23
CA VAL A 224 0.63 -7.64 -12.88
C VAL A 224 1.17 -6.20 -12.84
N LEU A 225 1.95 -5.80 -13.85
CA LEU A 225 2.53 -4.46 -13.92
C LEU A 225 1.45 -3.39 -14.16
N GLU A 226 0.44 -3.67 -14.97
CA GLU A 226 -0.73 -2.80 -15.17
C GLU A 226 -1.49 -2.56 -13.87
N ILE A 227 -1.81 -3.63 -13.11
CA ILE A 227 -2.46 -3.52 -11.80
C ILE A 227 -1.60 -2.68 -10.85
N TYR A 228 -0.30 -2.98 -10.74
CA TYR A 228 0.59 -2.23 -9.86
C TYR A 228 0.63 -0.73 -10.21
N TYR A 229 0.88 -0.38 -11.48
CA TYR A 229 0.99 1.02 -11.90
C TYR A 229 -0.36 1.76 -11.92
N SER A 230 -1.50 1.06 -11.96
CA SER A 230 -2.83 1.68 -11.80
C SER A 230 -2.98 2.34 -10.42
N SER A 231 -2.44 1.71 -9.37
CA SER A 231 -2.43 2.24 -7.99
C SER A 231 -1.13 3.00 -7.65
N HIS A 232 -0.04 2.73 -8.36
CA HIS A 232 1.29 3.34 -8.17
C HIS A 232 1.71 4.14 -9.40
N THR A 233 0.89 5.12 -9.79
CA THR A 233 1.08 5.90 -11.02
C THR A 233 2.49 6.49 -11.09
N PRO A 234 3.25 6.21 -12.18
CA PRO A 234 4.55 6.82 -12.43
C PRO A 234 4.46 8.36 -12.44
N ILE A 235 5.35 9.00 -11.69
CA ILE A 235 5.53 10.46 -11.68
C ILE A 235 6.75 10.90 -12.51
N ALA A 236 7.68 9.99 -12.82
CA ALA A 236 8.71 10.19 -13.84
C ALA A 236 9.07 8.86 -14.55
N GLN A 237 9.50 8.96 -15.80
CA GLN A 237 9.96 7.82 -16.61
C GLN A 237 11.36 7.36 -16.18
N GLY A 238 11.61 6.05 -16.25
CA GLY A 238 12.89 5.42 -15.91
C GLY A 238 12.77 3.89 -15.91
N ASN A 239 13.85 3.19 -15.56
CA ASN A 239 13.88 1.73 -15.43
C ASN A 239 14.43 1.30 -14.05
N PRO A 240 13.57 1.00 -13.06
CA PRO A 240 12.10 1.16 -13.08
C PRO A 240 11.67 2.64 -13.05
N PRO A 241 10.39 2.97 -13.35
CA PRO A 241 9.90 4.34 -13.25
C PRO A 241 9.75 4.81 -11.80
N LEU A 242 9.84 6.11 -11.58
CA LEU A 242 9.64 6.73 -10.26
C LEU A 242 8.15 6.76 -9.93
N THR A 243 7.75 6.14 -8.82
CA THR A 243 6.39 6.23 -8.28
C THR A 243 6.31 7.25 -7.14
N ARG A 244 5.10 7.71 -6.81
CA ARG A 244 4.91 8.60 -5.64
C ARG A 244 5.34 7.95 -4.33
N GLN A 245 5.09 6.64 -4.17
CA GLN A 245 5.51 5.84 -3.01
C GLN A 245 7.03 5.89 -2.78
N VAL A 246 7.83 5.82 -3.86
CA VAL A 246 9.30 5.91 -3.79
C VAL A 246 9.77 7.30 -3.35
N ALA A 247 9.17 8.36 -3.89
CA ALA A 247 9.50 9.74 -3.50
C ALA A 247 9.10 10.06 -2.05
N ASP A 248 7.95 9.55 -1.60
CA ASP A 248 7.49 9.67 -0.22
C ASP A 248 8.39 8.88 0.76
N ALA A 249 8.79 7.65 0.42
CA ALA A 249 9.71 6.85 1.22
C ALA A 249 11.11 7.51 1.29
N TYR A 250 11.58 8.12 0.20
CA TYR A 250 12.80 8.92 0.19
C TYR A 250 12.71 10.11 1.15
N ALA A 251 11.57 10.82 1.19
CA ALA A 251 11.36 11.89 2.14
C ALA A 251 11.46 11.41 3.58
N GLU A 252 10.69 10.38 3.95
CA GLU A 252 10.63 9.84 5.31
C GLU A 252 12.01 9.39 5.81
N VAL A 253 12.78 8.66 4.98
CA VAL A 253 14.15 8.20 5.31
C VAL A 253 15.09 9.36 5.63
N ASN A 254 15.08 10.43 4.83
CA ASN A 254 15.92 11.60 5.10
C ASN A 254 15.45 12.37 6.34
N CYS A 255 14.14 12.57 6.49
CA CYS A 255 13.56 13.24 7.65
C CYS A 255 13.91 12.52 8.96
N PHE A 256 13.86 11.19 8.94
CA PHE A 256 14.23 10.32 10.05
C PHE A 256 15.72 10.44 10.41
N MET A 257 16.62 10.30 9.43
CA MET A 257 18.07 10.44 9.69
C MET A 257 18.47 11.81 10.21
N ILE A 258 17.88 12.89 9.68
CA ILE A 258 18.13 14.26 10.13
C ILE A 258 17.67 14.42 11.59
N SER A 259 16.48 13.91 11.93
CA SER A 259 15.93 13.94 13.29
C SER A 259 16.79 13.15 14.28
N GLU A 260 17.24 11.94 13.91
CA GLU A 260 18.13 11.13 14.73
C GLU A 260 19.51 11.79 14.93
N VAL A 261 20.16 12.26 13.87
CA VAL A 261 21.48 12.94 13.97
C VAL A 261 21.41 14.24 14.77
N LEU A 262 20.30 14.97 14.71
CA LEU A 262 20.09 16.19 15.49
C LEU A 262 19.48 15.95 16.89
N GLY A 263 19.18 14.70 17.25
CA GLY A 263 18.77 14.30 18.60
C GLY A 263 17.32 14.63 18.99
N GLY A 264 16.36 14.68 18.05
CA GLY A 264 14.95 14.92 18.40
C GLY A 264 14.02 15.18 17.22
N GLU A 265 12.80 15.66 17.49
CA GLU A 265 11.69 15.88 16.53
C GLU A 265 11.92 16.95 15.44
N ALA A 266 13.17 17.30 15.15
CA ALA A 266 13.56 18.43 14.30
C ALA A 266 12.96 18.38 12.89
N PHE A 267 12.61 17.21 12.35
CA PHE A 267 12.22 17.08 10.96
C PHE A 267 11.20 15.97 10.64
N ARG A 268 9.94 16.35 10.37
CA ARG A 268 8.88 15.44 9.88
C ARG A 268 8.61 15.62 8.38
N ALA A 269 8.40 14.51 7.68
CA ALA A 269 8.02 14.47 6.26
C ALA A 269 6.54 14.85 6.05
N ASP A 270 6.19 16.12 6.29
CA ASP A 270 4.86 16.64 5.97
C ASP A 270 4.57 16.64 4.45
N LYS A 271 3.30 16.78 4.09
CA LYS A 271 2.85 16.73 2.68
C LYS A 271 3.59 17.77 1.82
N ALA A 272 3.82 18.98 2.35
CA ALA A 272 4.50 20.04 1.61
C ALA A 272 5.95 19.68 1.28
N PHE A 273 6.70 19.13 2.24
CA PHE A 273 8.06 18.63 2.00
C PHE A 273 8.08 17.48 0.99
N LYS A 274 7.16 16.51 1.15
CA LYS A 274 7.03 15.37 0.24
C LYS A 274 6.69 15.77 -1.20
N ASP A 275 5.74 16.69 -1.38
CA ASP A 275 5.37 17.22 -2.69
C ASP A 275 6.57 17.94 -3.35
N GLN A 276 7.30 18.76 -2.60
CA GLN A 276 8.47 19.49 -3.11
C GLN A 276 9.64 18.57 -3.44
N LEU A 277 9.88 17.53 -2.61
CA LEU A 277 10.92 16.53 -2.86
C LEU A 277 10.57 15.64 -4.06
N ALA A 278 9.30 15.27 -4.22
CA ALA A 278 8.83 14.55 -5.40
C ALA A 278 9.04 15.38 -6.68
N THR A 279 8.69 16.67 -6.68
CA THR A 279 8.97 17.58 -7.81
C THR A 279 10.47 17.67 -8.13
N ALA A 280 11.33 17.75 -7.10
CA ALA A 280 12.78 17.79 -7.28
C ALA A 280 13.34 16.48 -7.85
N LEU A 281 12.85 15.32 -7.39
CA LEU A 281 13.21 14.02 -7.95
C LEU A 281 12.74 13.87 -9.40
N VAL A 282 11.51 14.25 -9.72
CA VAL A 282 10.93 14.14 -11.07
C VAL A 282 11.75 14.90 -12.11
N ALA A 283 12.29 16.08 -11.76
CA ALA A 283 13.14 16.87 -12.64
C ALA A 283 14.51 16.22 -12.94
N GLU A 284 14.99 15.31 -12.08
CA GLU A 284 16.33 14.73 -12.15
C GLU A 284 16.34 13.22 -12.47
N TYR A 285 15.21 12.52 -12.34
CA TYR A 285 15.17 11.06 -12.36
C TYR A 285 15.64 10.46 -13.70
N SER A 286 15.36 11.13 -14.83
CA SER A 286 15.85 10.75 -16.15
C SER A 286 17.38 10.91 -16.32
N ASN A 287 18.02 11.70 -15.46
CA ASN A 287 19.48 11.92 -15.44
C ASN A 287 20.22 10.87 -14.59
N PHE A 288 19.49 9.96 -13.92
CA PHE A 288 20.05 8.91 -13.09
C PHE A 288 20.31 7.64 -13.93
N SER A 289 21.40 6.91 -13.64
CA SER A 289 21.67 5.63 -14.30
C SER A 289 20.64 4.55 -13.88
N PRO A 290 20.46 3.46 -14.64
CA PRO A 290 19.53 2.38 -14.27
C PRO A 290 19.80 1.80 -12.87
N GLU A 291 21.07 1.72 -12.47
CA GLU A 291 21.49 1.26 -11.14
C GLU A 291 21.06 2.24 -10.04
N GLN A 292 21.13 3.54 -10.33
CA GLN A 292 20.62 4.60 -9.43
C GLN A 292 19.09 4.57 -9.36
N GLN A 293 18.40 4.44 -10.49
CA GLN A 293 16.93 4.33 -10.56
C GLN A 293 16.42 3.11 -9.77
N LYS A 294 17.08 1.96 -9.91
CA LYS A 294 16.87 0.74 -9.11
C LYS A 294 17.27 0.88 -7.63
N GLY A 295 18.24 1.74 -7.33
CA GLY A 295 18.58 2.14 -5.97
C GLY A 295 17.43 2.91 -5.30
N TYR A 296 16.87 3.90 -6.01
CA TYR A 296 15.70 4.65 -5.55
C TYR A 296 14.46 3.76 -5.38
N SER A 297 14.17 2.82 -6.30
CA SER A 297 12.97 1.98 -6.20
C SER A 297 12.92 1.07 -4.96
N ARG A 298 14.06 0.88 -4.29
CA ARG A 298 14.20 0.07 -3.06
C ARG A 298 13.98 0.87 -1.78
N LEU A 299 13.76 2.18 -1.86
CA LEU A 299 13.55 3.03 -0.69
C LEU A 299 12.29 2.69 0.14
N PRO A 300 11.15 2.24 -0.44
CA PRO A 300 10.02 1.73 0.34
C PRO A 300 10.41 0.55 1.24
N LEU A 301 11.19 -0.41 0.71
CA LEU A 301 11.75 -1.52 1.48
C LEU A 301 12.72 -1.01 2.55
N ALA A 302 13.72 -0.21 2.18
CA ALA A 302 14.69 0.36 3.13
C ALA A 302 13.98 1.07 4.30
N TRP A 303 12.94 1.85 4.01
CA TRP A 303 12.15 2.55 5.02
C TRP A 303 11.31 1.62 5.91
N ALA A 304 10.69 0.59 5.32
CA ALA A 304 9.96 -0.42 6.09
C ALA A 304 10.90 -1.20 7.03
N SER A 305 12.08 -1.56 6.55
CA SER A 305 13.13 -2.23 7.33
C SER A 305 13.66 -1.35 8.47
N ILE A 306 13.96 -0.07 8.22
CA ILE A 306 14.39 0.88 9.25
C ILE A 306 13.32 0.98 10.35
N ARG A 307 12.04 1.19 10.00
CA ARG A 307 10.95 1.26 10.98
C ARG A 307 10.76 -0.04 11.77
N MET A 308 10.98 -1.20 11.15
CA MET A 308 10.84 -2.51 11.78
C MET A 308 11.95 -2.78 12.81
N THR A 309 13.21 -2.41 12.55
CA THR A 309 14.35 -2.80 13.39
C THR A 309 14.85 -1.71 14.33
N TRP A 310 14.69 -0.42 14.00
CA TRP A 310 15.27 0.68 14.79
C TRP A 310 14.82 0.68 16.26
N SER A 311 13.55 0.36 16.51
CA SER A 311 12.96 0.26 17.85
C SER A 311 13.61 -0.83 18.71
N GLY A 312 14.13 -1.91 18.09
CA GLY A 312 14.83 -3.00 18.75
C GLY A 312 16.35 -2.80 18.89
N LEU A 313 16.96 -1.85 18.17
CA LEU A 313 18.39 -1.56 18.29
C LEU A 313 18.73 -0.94 19.65
N GLY A 314 19.87 -1.35 20.21
CA GLY A 314 20.47 -0.72 21.38
C GLY A 314 21.04 0.67 21.06
N GLU A 315 21.16 1.52 22.09
CA GLU A 315 21.61 2.90 21.93
C GLU A 315 23.03 3.02 21.35
N SER A 316 23.91 2.05 21.61
CA SER A 316 25.25 1.97 21.00
C SER A 316 25.18 1.73 19.47
N GLU A 317 24.24 0.91 19.02
CA GLU A 317 24.03 0.64 17.58
C GLU A 317 23.41 1.87 16.90
N ARG A 318 22.41 2.50 17.54
CA ARG A 318 21.83 3.76 17.05
C ARG A 318 22.85 4.90 17.00
N ALA A 319 23.72 5.01 18.00
CA ALA A 319 24.83 5.97 18.01
C ALA A 319 25.81 5.70 16.87
N THR A 320 26.12 4.43 16.59
CA THR A 320 26.94 4.02 15.43
C THR A 320 26.31 4.48 14.11
N TYR A 321 25.00 4.26 13.93
CA TYR A 321 24.28 4.72 12.74
C TYR A 321 24.21 6.25 12.63
N ARG A 322 23.94 6.97 13.73
CA ARG A 322 23.99 8.43 13.76
C ARG A 322 25.39 8.96 13.41
N GLN A 323 26.47 8.32 13.86
CA GLN A 323 27.84 8.66 13.48
C GLN A 323 28.09 8.46 11.97
N GLN A 324 27.60 7.37 11.38
CA GLN A 324 27.70 7.11 9.94
C GLN A 324 26.88 8.10 9.09
N TRP A 325 25.69 8.50 9.55
CA TRP A 325 24.81 9.44 8.83
C TRP A 325 25.23 10.91 9.01
N SER A 326 25.93 11.25 10.09
CA SER A 326 26.28 12.63 10.46
C SER A 326 26.98 13.42 9.35
N PRO A 327 28.00 12.90 8.62
CA PRO A 327 28.60 13.62 7.49
C PRO A 327 27.61 13.93 6.36
N GLY A 328 26.68 13.00 6.06
CA GLY A 328 25.63 13.21 5.07
C GLY A 328 24.62 14.25 5.51
N VAL A 329 24.17 14.21 6.76
CA VAL A 329 23.25 15.20 7.34
C VAL A 329 23.89 16.59 7.43
N GLN A 330 25.15 16.70 7.88
CA GLN A 330 25.89 17.97 7.89
C GLN A 330 26.01 18.54 6.47
N ALA A 331 26.35 17.71 5.49
CA ALA A 331 26.41 18.10 4.09
C ALA A 331 25.02 18.52 3.52
N MET A 332 23.92 17.95 4.02
CA MET A 332 22.55 18.40 3.71
C MET A 332 22.15 19.70 4.43
N LEU A 333 22.90 20.19 5.42
CA LEU A 333 22.54 21.39 6.22
C LEU A 333 23.45 22.61 6.02
N ALA A 334 24.78 22.45 5.92
CA ALA A 334 25.76 23.55 5.83
C ALA A 334 25.50 24.54 4.65
N PRO A 335 25.27 25.84 4.86
CA PRO A 335 24.67 26.74 3.85
C PRO A 335 25.38 26.72 2.49
N GLN A 336 24.60 26.73 1.40
CA GLN A 336 25.17 26.85 0.05
C GLN A 336 25.82 28.22 -0.12
N GLY A 337 27.12 28.23 -0.43
CA GLY A 337 27.80 29.37 -1.05
C GLY A 337 27.56 30.71 -0.37
N SER A 338 27.90 30.83 0.91
CA SER A 338 28.18 32.15 1.49
C SER A 338 29.40 32.74 0.77
N GLY A 339 29.15 33.45 -0.33
CA GLY A 339 30.18 34.19 -1.05
C GLY A 339 30.92 35.12 -0.08
N GLU A 340 32.24 35.17 -0.20
CA GLU A 340 33.12 35.85 0.75
C GLU A 340 32.74 37.34 0.86
N GLY A 341 32.16 37.74 2.00
CA GLY A 341 31.77 39.14 2.21
C GLY A 341 30.80 39.46 3.36
N ALA A 342 29.94 38.54 3.80
CA ALA A 342 28.91 38.83 4.81
C ALA A 342 28.94 37.88 6.02
N ALA A 343 29.17 38.43 7.22
CA ALA A 343 29.18 37.68 8.49
C ALA A 343 27.74 37.40 8.98
N PRO A 344 27.33 36.13 9.21
CA PRO A 344 25.98 35.79 9.63
C PRO A 344 25.84 35.71 11.16
N THR A 345 25.09 36.64 11.77
CA THR A 345 24.85 36.66 13.23
C THR A 345 23.36 36.49 13.56
N VAL A 346 22.72 35.43 13.05
CA VAL A 346 21.32 35.08 13.38
C VAL A 346 21.21 33.57 13.60
N ARG A 347 20.58 33.15 14.71
CA ARG A 347 20.15 31.75 14.91
C ARG A 347 19.00 31.44 13.96
N GLN A 348 19.28 30.69 12.89
CA GLN A 348 18.26 30.20 11.96
C GLN A 348 17.27 29.26 12.65
N GLY A 349 15.99 29.37 12.33
CA GLY A 349 14.94 28.52 12.92
C GLY A 349 14.81 27.17 12.18
N PRO A 350 14.07 26.20 12.74
CA PRO A 350 13.78 24.93 12.06
C PRO A 350 13.12 25.10 10.68
N SER A 351 12.34 26.17 10.49
CA SER A 351 11.75 26.56 9.19
C SER A 351 12.81 26.93 8.14
N ASP A 352 13.88 27.61 8.55
CA ASP A 352 14.96 28.04 7.67
C ASP A 352 15.88 26.86 7.34
N ALA A 353 16.16 26.00 8.32
CA ALA A 353 16.83 24.72 8.09
C ALA A 353 16.07 23.85 7.09
N LYS A 354 14.72 23.82 7.18
CA LYS A 354 13.85 23.13 6.21
C LYS A 354 13.96 23.73 4.81
N ARG A 355 13.94 25.05 4.67
CA ARG A 355 14.16 25.74 3.38
C ARG A 355 15.55 25.48 2.80
N ALA A 356 16.60 25.52 3.62
CA ALA A 356 17.98 25.26 3.20
C ALA A 356 18.15 23.80 2.73
N ALA A 357 17.63 22.83 3.47
CA ALA A 357 17.65 21.42 3.06
C ALA A 357 16.90 21.20 1.73
N LEU A 358 15.69 21.76 1.59
CA LEU A 358 14.92 21.72 0.34
C LEU A 358 15.68 22.30 -0.87
N GLN A 359 16.36 23.43 -0.69
CA GLN A 359 17.15 24.07 -1.74
C GLN A 359 18.38 23.23 -2.14
N LYS A 360 18.87 22.39 -1.23
CA LYS A 360 20.02 21.49 -1.40
C LYS A 360 19.72 20.09 -1.93
N PHE A 361 18.49 19.59 -1.85
CA PHE A 361 18.14 18.33 -2.53
C PHE A 361 18.38 18.39 -4.05
N ARG A 362 18.54 19.59 -4.62
CA ARG A 362 18.98 19.84 -6.00
C ARG A 362 20.46 19.50 -6.28
N THR A 363 21.33 19.43 -5.27
CA THR A 363 22.76 19.13 -5.45
C THR A 363 23.05 17.63 -5.30
N GLN A 364 23.01 16.92 -6.43
CA GLN A 364 22.90 15.45 -6.54
C GLN A 364 23.91 14.58 -5.75
N THR A 365 25.16 15.03 -5.55
CA THR A 365 26.30 14.10 -5.38
C THR A 365 26.35 13.36 -4.04
N GLN A 366 26.14 14.06 -2.92
CA GLN A 366 26.36 13.48 -1.57
C GLN A 366 25.26 12.49 -1.17
N ILE A 367 24.03 12.73 -1.65
CA ILE A 367 22.88 11.82 -1.55
C ILE A 367 23.18 10.44 -2.14
N ARG A 368 23.81 10.38 -3.32
CA ARG A 368 24.17 9.12 -3.99
C ARG A 368 25.08 8.26 -3.11
N GLN A 369 26.07 8.88 -2.49
CA GLN A 369 27.02 8.17 -1.62
C GLN A 369 26.35 7.66 -0.34
N MET A 370 25.52 8.50 0.30
CA MET A 370 24.79 8.12 1.51
C MET A 370 23.84 6.93 1.26
N LEU A 371 23.05 6.98 0.18
CA LEU A 371 22.17 5.86 -0.20
C LEU A 371 22.96 4.59 -0.55
N SER A 372 24.07 4.70 -1.30
CA SER A 372 24.92 3.55 -1.63
C SER A 372 25.43 2.84 -0.36
N ASN A 373 25.90 3.61 0.63
CA ASN A 373 26.44 3.08 1.86
C ASN A 373 25.34 2.47 2.77
N MET A 374 24.23 3.19 2.98
CA MET A 374 23.10 2.71 3.80
C MET A 374 22.44 1.45 3.23
N ASN A 375 22.10 1.49 1.93
CA ASN A 375 21.21 0.52 1.30
C ASN A 375 21.90 -0.82 1.02
N GLN A 376 23.24 -0.86 1.10
CA GLN A 376 24.01 -2.10 1.17
C GLN A 376 24.11 -2.58 2.63
N ASP A 377 24.74 -1.82 3.52
CA ASP A 377 25.15 -2.33 4.84
C ASP A 377 23.96 -2.61 5.77
N PHE A 378 22.99 -1.68 5.89
CA PHE A 378 21.84 -1.85 6.78
C PHE A 378 20.92 -2.99 6.32
N ILE A 379 20.63 -3.05 5.01
CA ILE A 379 19.81 -4.10 4.42
C ILE A 379 20.53 -5.45 4.52
N HIS A 380 21.83 -5.52 4.23
CA HIS A 380 22.59 -6.78 4.34
C HIS A 380 22.70 -7.26 5.80
N ARG A 381 22.79 -6.38 6.80
CA ARG A 381 22.89 -6.76 8.23
C ARG A 381 21.55 -7.07 8.91
N HIS A 382 20.46 -6.43 8.49
CA HIS A 382 19.19 -6.49 9.23
C HIS A 382 17.98 -7.01 8.42
N VAL A 383 18.15 -7.25 7.10
CA VAL A 383 17.07 -7.72 6.21
C VAL A 383 17.48 -8.98 5.44
N LEU A 384 18.72 -9.05 4.97
CA LEU A 384 19.28 -10.18 4.20
C LEU A 384 20.29 -11.02 5.03
N SER A 385 20.40 -10.76 6.32
CA SER A 385 21.34 -11.41 7.24
C SER A 385 20.84 -12.80 7.68
N PRO A 386 21.71 -13.76 8.08
CA PRO A 386 21.32 -15.18 8.16
C PRO A 386 20.24 -15.62 9.15
N GLY A 387 19.70 -14.72 9.98
CA GLY A 387 18.41 -14.96 10.67
C GLY A 387 17.21 -15.05 9.73
N TRP A 388 17.32 -14.48 8.52
CA TRP A 388 16.32 -14.51 7.44
C TRP A 388 16.82 -15.20 6.15
N THR A 389 18.07 -15.66 6.06
CA THR A 389 18.53 -16.33 4.83
C THR A 389 17.93 -17.73 4.66
N TYR A 390 17.73 -18.11 3.40
CA TYR A 390 17.21 -19.39 2.93
C TYR A 390 18.04 -20.64 3.31
N THR A 391 19.09 -20.50 4.12
CA THR A 391 20.05 -21.54 4.54
C THR A 391 19.45 -22.67 5.38
N LYS A 392 18.20 -22.58 5.82
CA LYS A 392 17.45 -23.70 6.44
C LYS A 392 16.45 -24.39 5.49
N TYR A 393 16.39 -23.95 4.23
CA TYR A 393 15.47 -24.42 3.19
C TYR A 393 16.18 -24.80 1.88
N SER A 394 17.50 -24.99 1.92
CA SER A 394 18.28 -25.53 0.81
C SER A 394 18.11 -27.05 0.72
N ILE A 395 17.11 -27.51 -0.02
CA ILE A 395 17.07 -28.85 -0.58
C ILE A 395 17.35 -28.75 -2.08
N TRP A 396 18.57 -29.14 -2.46
CA TRP A 396 18.88 -29.80 -3.72
C TRP A 396 19.07 -31.28 -3.42
#